data_AF-A0A7L0JHJ1-F1
#
_entry.id   AF-A0A7L0JHJ1-F1
#
_cell.length_a   1.000
_cell.length_b   1.000
_cell.length_c   1.000
_cell.angle_alpha   90.00
_cell.angle_beta   90.00
_cell.angle_gamma   90.00
#
_symmetry.space_group_name_H-M   'P 1'
#
loop_
_entity.id
_entity.type
_entity.pdbx_description
1 polymer ?
#
loop_
_entity_poly.entity_id
_entity_poly.type
_entity_poly.pdbx_seq_one_letter_code
_entity_poly.pdbx_strand_id
1 'polypeptide(L)'
;GWAAAVQFNPQVRGALERFRSRPDTFSLGVCNGCQLLALLGWVGPQEGGGSPGSPPAVVLAPNESGRFESRFVTVRVEPGPALMLRGMEGATLGVWVAHGEG
;
A
#
# COMPACT_ATOMS: atom_id res chain seq x y z
N GLY A 1 -6.81 -5.67 13.75
CA GLY A 1 -5.80 -5.66 12.67
C GLY A 1 -4.86 -4.48 12.81
N TRP A 2 -3.76 -4.46 12.07
CA TRP A 2 -2.74 -3.40 12.18
C TRP A 2 -3.30 -2.00 11.90
N ALA A 3 -4.06 -1.82 10.82
CA ALA A 3 -4.70 -0.54 10.49
C ALA A 3 -5.66 -0.06 11.60
N ALA A 4 -6.45 -0.96 12.18
CA ALA A 4 -7.34 -0.63 13.30
C ALA A 4 -6.56 -0.17 14.54
N ALA A 5 -5.42 -0.80 14.86
CA ALA A 5 -4.56 -0.37 15.97
C ALA A 5 -4.01 1.05 15.75
N VAL A 6 -3.71 1.42 14.50
CA VAL A 6 -3.35 2.79 14.14
C VAL A 6 -4.56 3.72 14.27
N GLN A 7 -5.71 3.36 13.70
CA GLN A 7 -6.88 4.24 13.59
C GLN A 7 -7.53 4.56 14.94
N PHE A 8 -7.60 3.57 15.85
CA PHE A 8 -8.29 3.69 17.14
C PHE A 8 -7.36 4.05 18.31
N ASN A 9 -6.05 4.16 18.09
CA ASN A 9 -5.11 4.70 19.08
C ASN A 9 -4.72 6.14 18.70
N PRO A 10 -5.23 7.17 19.41
CA PRO A 10 -4.98 8.56 19.05
C PRO A 10 -3.50 8.96 19.02
N GLN A 11 -2.67 8.36 19.90
CA GLN A 11 -1.24 8.65 19.95
C GLN A 11 -0.52 8.11 18.71
N VAL A 12 -0.81 6.87 18.33
CA VAL A 12 -0.23 6.21 17.16
C VAL A 12 -0.72 6.87 15.87
N ARG A 13 -2.03 7.14 15.76
CA ARG A 13 -2.61 7.88 14.64
C ARG A 13 -1.92 9.22 14.44
N GLY A 14 -1.81 10.02 15.51
CA GLY A 14 -1.17 11.33 15.45
C GLY A 14 0.31 11.26 15.08
N ALA A 15 1.03 10.20 15.47
CA ALA A 15 2.42 9.99 15.05
C ALA A 15 2.54 9.72 13.54
N LEU A 16 1.66 8.89 12.98
CA LEU A 16 1.62 8.56 11.55
C LEU A 16 1.14 9.73 10.68
N GLU A 17 0.17 10.52 11.16
CA GLU A 17 -0.27 11.75 10.49
C GLU A 17 0.85 12.81 10.44
N ARG A 18 1.60 12.97 11.54
CA ARG A 18 2.80 13.82 11.56
C ARG A 18 3.88 13.32 10.60
N PHE A 19 4.07 12.01 10.50
CA PHE A 19 4.98 11.43 9.51
C PHE A 19 4.49 11.72 8.09
N ARG A 20 3.22 11.46 7.76
CA ARG A 20 2.67 11.65 6.41
C ARG A 20 2.66 13.11 5.95
N SER A 21 2.49 14.06 6.87
CA SER A 21 2.45 15.50 6.55
C SER A 21 3.82 16.14 6.31
N ARG A 22 4.90 15.41 6.60
CA ARG A 22 6.26 15.91 6.37
C ARG A 22 6.62 15.90 4.88
N PRO A 23 7.13 17.02 4.33
CA PRO A 23 7.49 17.11 2.91
C PRO A 23 8.79 16.36 2.56
N ASP A 24 9.52 15.89 3.57
CA ASP A 24 10.86 15.30 3.47
C ASP A 24 10.90 13.80 3.81
N THR A 25 9.74 13.12 3.74
CA THR A 25 9.62 11.69 4.06
C THR A 25 9.07 10.87 2.91
N PHE A 26 9.50 9.61 2.85
CA PHE A 26 8.98 8.61 1.91
C PHE A 26 8.50 7.37 2.69
N SER A 27 7.47 6.71 2.17
CA SER A 27 6.94 5.45 2.70
C SER A 27 6.97 4.34 1.65
N LEU A 28 7.24 3.12 2.10
CA LEU A 28 7.12 1.90 1.29
C LEU A 28 6.33 0.86 2.08
N GLY A 29 5.29 0.31 1.47
CA GLY A 29 4.53 -0.82 2.01
C GLY A 29 4.70 -2.03 1.10
N VAL A 30 5.17 -3.16 1.66
CA VAL A 30 5.36 -4.42 0.92
C VAL A 30 4.45 -5.49 1.51
N CYS A 31 3.73 -6.23 0.67
CA CYS A 31 2.80 -7.28 1.08
C CYS A 31 1.80 -6.77 2.16
N ASN A 32 1.86 -7.27 3.40
CA ASN A 32 0.99 -6.80 4.49
C ASN A 32 1.16 -5.30 4.81
N GLY A 33 2.33 -4.71 4.52
CA GLY A 33 2.54 -3.26 4.59
C GLY A 33 1.76 -2.51 3.50
N CYS A 34 1.63 -3.07 2.29
CA CYS A 34 0.79 -2.48 1.24
C CYS A 34 -0.68 -2.49 1.67
N GLN A 35 -1.14 -3.60 2.24
CA GLN A 35 -2.49 -3.72 2.81
C GLN A 35 -2.75 -2.67 3.90
N LEU A 36 -1.79 -2.46 4.81
CA LEU A 36 -1.88 -1.40 5.82
C LEU A 36 -2.06 -0.03 5.17
N LEU A 37 -1.18 0.35 4.24
CA LEU A 37 -1.22 1.67 3.62
C LEU A 37 -2.51 1.89 2.82
N ALA A 38 -3.01 0.86 2.16
CA ALA A 38 -4.31 0.88 1.49
C ALA A 38 -5.46 1.11 2.49
N LEU A 39 -5.50 0.35 3.59
CA LEU A 39 -6.52 0.51 4.65
C LEU A 39 -6.44 1.87 5.37
N LEU A 40 -5.27 2.48 5.44
CA LEU A 40 -5.09 3.85 5.96
C LEU A 40 -5.48 4.95 4.95
N GLY A 41 -5.83 4.59 3.71
CA GLY A 41 -6.18 5.54 2.65
C GLY A 41 -4.97 6.25 2.02
N TRP A 42 -3.78 5.66 2.10
CA TRP A 42 -2.53 6.25 1.61
C TRP A 42 -2.20 5.79 0.17
N VAL A 43 -2.96 4.84 -0.36
CA VAL A 43 -2.80 4.26 -1.71
C VAL A 43 -4.09 4.46 -2.50
N GLY A 44 -3.97 4.81 -3.78
CA GLY A 44 -5.09 5.00 -4.71
C GLY A 44 -5.52 6.47 -4.87
N PRO A 45 -6.50 6.71 -5.76
CA PRO A 45 -7.04 8.06 -6.01
C PRO A 45 -7.56 8.70 -4.72
N GLN A 46 -7.21 9.97 -4.49
CA GLN A 46 -7.60 10.70 -3.28
C GLN A 46 -8.99 11.35 -3.39
N GLU A 47 -9.76 11.08 -4.45
CA GLU A 47 -11.11 11.60 -4.58
C GLU A 47 -12.05 10.95 -3.55
N GLY A 48 -12.39 11.69 -2.49
CA GLY A 48 -13.35 11.29 -1.45
C GLY A 48 -12.84 10.34 -0.35
N GLY A 49 -11.62 9.81 -0.48
CA GLY A 49 -11.04 8.75 0.37
C GLY A 49 -10.08 9.21 1.47
N GLY A 50 -10.31 10.38 2.08
CA GLY A 50 -9.45 10.94 3.15
C GLY A 50 -10.16 11.26 4.46
N SER A 51 -11.50 11.20 4.47
CA SER A 51 -12.28 11.50 5.67
C SER A 51 -12.29 10.29 6.61
N PRO A 52 -12.17 10.50 7.94
CA PRO A 52 -12.35 9.43 8.91
C PRO A 52 -13.72 8.75 8.69
N GLY A 53 -13.71 7.47 8.31
CA GLY A 53 -14.92 6.68 8.07
C GLY A 53 -15.28 6.45 6.59
N SER A 54 -14.60 7.09 5.63
CA SER A 54 -14.74 6.72 4.21
C SER A 54 -14.05 5.38 3.93
N PRO A 55 -14.61 4.50 3.06
CA PRO A 55 -13.93 3.29 2.64
C PRO A 55 -12.64 3.63 1.85
N PRO A 56 -11.59 2.81 1.95
CA PRO A 56 -10.36 3.02 1.18
C PRO A 56 -10.63 2.83 -0.31
N ALA A 57 -9.93 3.62 -1.14
CA ALA A 57 -10.08 3.55 -2.60
C ALA A 57 -9.55 2.22 -3.19
N VAL A 58 -8.64 1.55 -2.47
CA VAL A 58 -8.05 0.28 -2.87
C VAL A 58 -8.15 -0.69 -1.69
N VAL A 59 -8.58 -1.92 -1.96
CA VAL A 59 -8.61 -3.02 -0.99
C VAL A 59 -7.91 -4.21 -1.63
N LEU A 60 -6.89 -4.73 -0.95
CA LEU A 60 -6.30 -6.03 -1.29
C LEU A 60 -7.18 -7.10 -0.64
N ALA A 61 -7.74 -7.98 -1.47
CA ALA A 61 -8.77 -8.95 -1.07
C ALA A 61 -8.24 -10.38 -1.23
N PRO A 62 -8.92 -11.41 -0.70
CA PRO A 62 -8.53 -12.79 -0.92
C PRO A 62 -8.34 -13.08 -2.42
N ASN A 63 -7.25 -13.76 -2.76
CA ASN A 63 -6.95 -14.14 -4.13
C ASN A 63 -8.15 -14.87 -4.76
N GLU A 64 -8.39 -14.69 -6.05
CA GLU A 64 -9.46 -15.40 -6.77
C GLU A 64 -9.34 -16.93 -6.69
N SER A 65 -8.11 -17.44 -6.55
CA SER A 65 -7.86 -18.87 -6.34
C SER A 65 -8.31 -19.40 -4.98
N GLY A 66 -8.61 -18.51 -4.02
CA GLY A 66 -8.93 -18.84 -2.63
C GLY A 66 -7.76 -19.46 -1.85
N ARG A 67 -6.52 -19.31 -2.34
CA ARG A 67 -5.32 -19.91 -1.77
C ARG A 67 -4.19 -18.90 -1.63
N PHE A 68 -3.26 -19.20 -0.73
CA PHE A 68 -1.97 -18.52 -0.67
C PHE A 68 -1.14 -18.88 -1.91
N GLU A 69 -0.54 -17.88 -2.54
CA GLU A 69 0.28 -18.03 -3.73
C GLU A 69 1.72 -17.64 -3.40
N SER A 70 2.65 -18.57 -3.62
CA SER A 70 4.10 -18.34 -3.58
C SER A 70 4.67 -18.58 -4.96
N ARG A 71 4.99 -17.52 -5.69
CA ARG A 71 5.38 -17.59 -7.11
C ARG A 71 6.52 -16.62 -7.42
N PHE A 72 7.26 -16.91 -8.46
CA PHE A 72 8.15 -15.96 -9.10
C PHE A 72 7.49 -15.48 -10.39
N VAL A 73 7.13 -14.20 -10.46
CA VAL A 73 6.35 -13.63 -11.56
C VAL A 73 7.16 -12.55 -12.28
N THR A 74 6.84 -12.35 -13.56
CA THR A 74 7.42 -11.26 -14.34
C THR A 74 6.49 -10.04 -14.26
N VAL A 75 7.03 -8.90 -13.86
CA VAL A 75 6.32 -7.62 -13.81
C VAL A 75 7.02 -6.59 -14.70
N ARG A 76 6.26 -5.60 -15.16
CA ARG A 76 6.79 -4.40 -15.83
C ARG A 76 6.59 -3.20 -14.92
N VAL A 77 7.61 -2.36 -14.82
CA VAL A 77 7.51 -1.07 -14.15
C VAL A 77 6.86 -0.08 -15.12
N GLU A 78 5.64 0.33 -14.82
CA GLU A 78 4.93 1.38 -15.56
C GLU A 78 5.39 2.78 -15.14
N PRO A 79 5.28 3.80 -16.01
CA PRO A 79 5.60 5.17 -15.63
C PRO A 79 4.68 5.64 -14.49
N GLY A 80 5.24 6.40 -13.54
CA GLY A 80 4.46 6.90 -12.41
C GLY A 80 5.21 7.86 -11.49
N PRO A 81 4.53 8.43 -10.48
CA PRO A 81 5.12 9.40 -9.56
C PRO A 81 6.00 8.77 -8.47
N ALA A 82 6.12 7.43 -8.42
CA ALA A 82 6.80 6.71 -7.36
C ALA A 82 8.32 6.98 -7.38
N LEU A 83 8.82 7.72 -6.38
CA LEU A 83 10.23 8.09 -6.30
C LEU A 83 11.17 6.87 -6.33
N MET A 84 10.81 5.79 -5.63
CA MET A 84 11.65 4.59 -5.51
C MET A 84 11.80 3.80 -6.81
N LEU A 85 11.00 4.11 -7.84
CA LEU A 85 11.04 3.44 -9.15
C LEU A 85 11.59 4.34 -10.27
N ARG A 86 12.11 5.53 -9.94
CA ARG A 86 12.67 6.44 -10.94
C ARG A 86 13.83 5.81 -11.71
N GLY A 87 13.78 5.93 -13.02
CA GLY A 87 14.80 5.38 -13.92
C GLY A 87 14.61 3.89 -14.21
N MET A 88 13.54 3.28 -13.69
CA MET A 88 13.20 1.88 -13.96
C MET A 88 12.00 1.75 -14.91
N GLU A 89 11.44 2.84 -15.41
CA GLU A 89 10.28 2.84 -16.29
C GLU A 89 10.52 1.97 -17.54
N GLY A 90 9.61 1.04 -17.81
CA GLY A 90 9.73 0.06 -18.90
C GLY A 90 10.58 -1.17 -18.57
N ALA A 91 11.30 -1.19 -17.44
CA ALA A 91 12.04 -2.37 -17.01
C ALA A 91 11.09 -3.55 -16.77
N THR A 92 11.50 -4.73 -17.22
CA THR A 92 10.80 -5.99 -16.98
C THR A 92 11.64 -6.84 -16.04
N LEU A 93 11.09 -7.20 -14.88
CA LEU A 93 11.81 -7.79 -13.76
C LEU A 93 11.07 -9.02 -13.25
N GLY A 94 11.84 -10.01 -12.77
CA GLY A 94 11.29 -11.11 -12.00
C GLY A 94 11.16 -10.72 -10.52
N VAL A 95 10.00 -10.97 -9.93
CA VAL A 95 9.67 -10.60 -8.53
C VAL A 95 9.01 -11.79 -7.83
N TRP A 96 9.38 -12.01 -6.58
CA TRP A 96 8.72 -12.98 -5.71
C TRP A 96 7.40 -12.42 -5.17
N VAL A 97 6.32 -13.20 -5.31
CA VAL A 97 5.03 -12.95 -4.66
C VAL A 97 4.77 -14.04 -3.63
N ALA A 98 4.22 -13.64 -2.49
CA ALA A 98 3.93 -14.50 -1.34
C ALA A 98 2.75 -13.92 -0.56
N HIS A 99 1.52 -14.13 -1.04
CA HIS A 99 0.31 -13.59 -0.43
C HIS A 99 -0.93 -14.47 -0.66
N GLY A 100 -1.86 -14.42 0.30
CA GLY A 100 -3.22 -14.96 0.15
C GLY A 100 -4.29 -13.89 -0.09
N GLU A 101 -3.93 -12.63 0.15
CA GLU A 101 -4.77 -11.45 -0.05
C GLU A 101 -3.92 -10.39 -0.76
N GLY A 102 -4.14 -10.17 -2.05
CA GLY A 102 -3.24 -9.35 -2.90
C GLY A 102 -3.98 -8.48 -3.90
#